data_AF-S2E3T6-F1
#
_entry.id   AF-S2E3T6-F1
#
_cell.length_a   1.000
_cell.length_b   1.000
_cell.length_c   1.000
_cell.angle_alpha   90.00
_cell.angle_beta   90.00
_cell.angle_gamma   90.00
#
_symmetry.space_group_name_H-M   'P 1'
#
loop_
_entity.id
_entity.type
_entity.pdbx_description
1 polymer ?
#
loop_
_entity_poly.entity_id
_entity_poly.type
_entity_poly.pdbx_seq_one_letter_code
_entity_poly.pdbx_strand_id
1 'polypeptide(L)'
;MAFNENSRVKIPALLHLMKLGYTYIPLREHIRREDTNIFASIFLESLQKINPGAQLEELKRELDEVSLELDYEDIGEKFYQRLTFSPLAESPYKKALIE
;
A
#
# COMPACT_ATOMS: atom_id res chain seq x y z
N MET A 1 -3.16 -26.40 -22.62
CA MET A 1 -2.96 -25.51 -21.46
C MET A 1 -3.87 -25.99 -20.35
N ALA A 2 -3.40 -26.09 -19.10
CA ALA A 2 -4.24 -26.58 -18.01
C ALA A 2 -5.43 -25.64 -17.77
N PHE A 3 -6.66 -26.15 -17.81
CA PHE A 3 -7.89 -25.37 -17.62
C PHE A 3 -8.16 -25.12 -16.13
N ASN A 4 -7.39 -24.21 -15.54
CA ASN A 4 -7.41 -23.92 -14.10
C ASN A 4 -7.45 -22.41 -13.82
N GLU A 5 -7.51 -22.04 -12.53
CA GLU A 5 -7.55 -20.66 -12.05
C GLU A 5 -6.43 -19.78 -12.61
N ASN A 6 -5.21 -20.33 -12.76
CA ASN A 6 -4.07 -19.58 -13.31
C ASN A 6 -4.36 -19.13 -14.75
N SER A 7 -4.88 -20.04 -15.58
CA SER A 7 -5.21 -19.75 -16.99
C SER A 7 -6.46 -18.89 -17.18
N ARG A 8 -7.48 -19.04 -16.32
CA ARG A 8 -8.79 -18.39 -16.48
C ARG A 8 -8.94 -17.06 -15.72
N VAL A 9 -8.13 -16.85 -14.68
CA VAL A 9 -8.29 -15.71 -13.77
C VAL A 9 -6.98 -14.96 -13.58
N LYS A 10 -5.92 -15.61 -13.05
CA LYS A 10 -4.70 -14.90 -12.63
C LYS A 10 -3.94 -14.27 -13.80
N ILE A 11 -3.68 -15.05 -14.86
CA ILE A 11 -2.96 -14.54 -16.05
C ILE A 11 -3.77 -13.44 -16.76
N PRO A 12 -5.09 -13.63 -17.04
CA PRO A 12 -5.90 -12.55 -17.61
C PRO A 12 -5.90 -11.25 -16.78
N ALA A 13 -6.05 -11.35 -15.45
CA ALA A 13 -6.03 -10.19 -14.56
C ALA A 13 -4.68 -9.47 -14.58
N LEU A 14 -3.58 -10.22 -14.52
CA LEU A 14 -2.23 -9.69 -14.59
C LEU A 14 -1.98 -8.95 -15.91
N LEU A 15 -2.35 -9.55 -17.04
CA LEU A 15 -2.23 -8.91 -18.36
C LEU A 15 -3.09 -7.64 -18.46
N HIS A 16 -4.27 -7.63 -17.85
CA HIS A 16 -5.12 -6.45 -17.80
C HIS A 16 -4.47 -5.32 -16.99
N LEU A 17 -3.94 -5.62 -15.79
CA LEU A 17 -3.21 -4.65 -14.97
C LEU A 17 -1.99 -4.09 -15.71
N MET A 18 -1.23 -4.94 -16.41
CA MET A 18 -0.11 -4.46 -17.22
C MET A 18 -0.55 -3.48 -18.32
N LYS A 19 -1.70 -3.69 -18.96
CA LYS A 19 -2.27 -2.73 -19.93
C LYS A 19 -2.68 -1.40 -19.29
N LEU A 20 -3.04 -1.39 -18.01
CA LEU A 20 -3.33 -0.17 -17.25
C LEU A 20 -2.07 0.55 -16.75
N GLY A 21 -0.88 0.02 -17.03
CA GLY A 21 0.40 0.63 -16.65
C GLY A 21 1.01 0.08 -15.36
N TYR A 22 0.45 -0.99 -14.78
CA TYR A 22 1.06 -1.63 -13.62
C TYR A 22 2.26 -2.50 -14.04
N THR A 23 3.35 -2.39 -13.29
CA THR A 23 4.56 -3.19 -13.51
C THR A 23 4.39 -4.58 -12.92
N TYR A 24 4.54 -5.62 -13.73
CA TYR A 24 4.60 -7.00 -13.25
C TYR A 24 5.95 -7.28 -12.56
N ILE A 25 5.90 -7.86 -11.37
CA ILE A 25 7.09 -8.30 -10.61
C ILE A 25 7.12 -9.84 -10.60
N PRO A 26 8.12 -10.48 -11.24
CA PRO A 26 8.31 -11.93 -11.21
C PRO A 26 8.51 -12.46 -9.79
N LEU A 27 8.04 -13.68 -9.49
CA LEU A 27 8.15 -14.28 -8.14
C LEU A 27 9.59 -14.32 -7.61
N ARG A 28 10.57 -14.60 -8.47
CA ARG A 28 12.00 -14.63 -8.12
C ARG A 28 12.56 -13.27 -7.67
N GLU A 29 11.84 -12.19 -7.97
CA GLU A 29 12.20 -10.80 -7.64
C GLU A 29 11.31 -10.27 -6.49
N HIS A 30 10.52 -11.12 -5.84
CA HIS A 30 9.71 -10.73 -4.68
C HIS A 30 10.57 -10.55 -3.44
N ILE A 31 11.11 -9.34 -3.30
CA ILE A 31 11.77 -8.87 -2.08
C ILE A 31 10.76 -8.00 -1.32
N ARG A 32 9.90 -8.66 -0.54
CA ARG A 32 8.86 -8.02 0.28
C ARG A 32 9.01 -8.42 1.74
N ARG A 33 8.48 -7.62 2.67
CA ARG A 33 8.42 -8.02 4.08
C ARG A 33 7.44 -9.20 4.22
N GLU A 34 7.81 -10.22 4.99
CA GLU A 34 6.97 -11.41 5.18
C GLU A 34 5.75 -11.15 6.06
N ASP A 35 5.86 -10.20 6.99
CA ASP A 35 4.81 -9.80 7.94
C ASP A 35 3.61 -9.13 7.23
N THR A 36 3.88 -8.25 6.27
CA THR A 36 2.88 -7.34 5.69
C THR A 36 2.70 -7.52 4.18
N ASN A 37 3.56 -8.32 3.53
CA ASN A 37 3.67 -8.42 2.07
C ASN A 37 4.02 -7.10 1.34
N ILE A 38 4.50 -6.08 2.06
CA ILE A 38 4.89 -4.79 1.47
C ILE A 38 6.27 -4.92 0.82
N PHE A 39 6.39 -4.43 -0.43
CA PHE A 39 7.66 -4.28 -1.14
C PHE A 39 8.36 -3.00 -0.67
N ALA A 40 9.15 -3.10 0.40
CA ALA A 40 9.71 -1.94 1.12
C ALA A 40 10.49 -0.97 0.21
N SER A 41 11.30 -1.48 -0.73
CA SER A 41 12.04 -0.63 -1.67
C SER A 41 11.12 0.19 -2.56
N ILE A 42 10.12 -0.46 -3.18
CA ILE A 42 9.12 0.18 -4.05
C ILE A 42 8.29 1.19 -3.24
N PHE A 43 7.92 0.83 -2.01
CA PHE A 43 7.15 1.69 -1.12
C PHE A 43 7.91 2.97 -0.77
N LEU A 44 9.15 2.85 -0.29
CA LEU A 44 9.98 4.00 0.08
C LEU A 44 10.32 4.88 -1.12
N GLU A 45 10.63 4.28 -2.28
CA GLU A 45 10.88 5.03 -3.52
C GLU A 45 9.62 5.81 -3.94
N SER A 46 8.44 5.19 -3.83
CA SER A 46 7.17 5.84 -4.17
C SER A 46 6.84 6.97 -3.20
N LEU A 47 7.05 6.78 -1.90
CA LEU A 47 6.86 7.84 -0.91
C LEU A 47 7.83 9.01 -1.11
N GLN A 48 9.09 8.73 -1.44
CA GLN A 48 10.06 9.78 -1.75
C GLN A 48 9.67 10.58 -3.00
N LYS A 49 9.12 9.91 -4.04
CA LYS A 49 8.65 10.58 -5.26
C LYS A 49 7.54 11.58 -4.99
N ILE A 50 6.59 11.23 -4.14
CA ILE A 50 5.47 12.13 -3.80
C ILE A 50 5.84 13.14 -2.70
N ASN A 51 6.87 12.86 -1.90
CA ASN A 51 7.40 13.74 -0.85
C ASN A 51 8.90 14.05 -1.07
N PRO A 52 9.29 14.88 -2.07
CA PRO A 52 10.69 15.11 -2.40
C PRO A 52 11.55 15.71 -1.27
N GLY A 53 10.94 16.36 -0.28
CA GLY A 53 11.62 16.97 0.86
C GLY A 53 11.74 16.08 2.10
N ALA A 54 11.12 14.90 2.10
CA ALA A 54 11.17 14.00 3.26
C ALA A 54 12.54 13.32 3.37
N GLN A 55 13.01 13.16 4.60
CA GLN A 55 14.22 12.39 4.88
C GLN A 55 13.94 10.89 4.83
N LEU A 56 14.93 10.10 4.45
CA LEU A 56 14.78 8.65 4.35
C LEU A 56 14.37 8.02 5.69
N GLU A 57 14.88 8.54 6.81
CA GLU A 57 14.53 8.10 8.16
C GLU A 57 13.04 8.34 8.47
N GLU A 58 12.47 9.44 8.01
CA GLU A 58 11.04 9.75 8.16
C GLU A 58 10.21 8.75 7.36
N LEU A 59 10.60 8.46 6.11
CA LEU A 59 9.90 7.49 5.26
C LEU A 59 9.97 6.06 5.81
N LYS A 60 11.10 5.68 6.42
CA LYS A 60 11.23 4.38 7.10
C LYS A 60 10.33 4.29 8.32
N ARG A 61 10.25 5.35 9.12
CA ARG A 61 9.32 5.42 10.26
C ARG A 61 7.88 5.28 9.80
N GLU A 62 7.50 5.96 8.72
CA GLU A 62 6.17 5.85 8.11
C GLU A 62 5.85 4.39 7.70
N LEU A 63 6.81 3.70 7.06
CA LEU A 63 6.64 2.28 6.73
C LEU A 63 6.45 1.40 7.97
N ASP A 64 7.17 1.67 9.05
CA ASP A 64 7.03 0.91 10.30
C ASP A 64 5.69 1.18 10.98
N GLU A 65 5.20 2.43 10.99
CA GLU A 65 3.88 2.77 11.49
C GLU A 65 2.76 2.09 10.71
N VAL A 66 2.82 2.11 9.36
CA VAL A 66 1.86 1.39 8.51
C VAL A 66 1.90 -0.11 8.81
N SER A 67 3.09 -0.66 9.05
CA SER A 67 3.24 -2.09 9.35
C SER A 67 2.62 -2.45 10.71
N LEU A 68 2.75 -1.57 11.71
CA LEU A 68 2.09 -1.74 13.01
C LEU A 68 0.56 -1.64 12.87
N GLU A 69 0.06 -0.69 12.07
CA GLU A 69 -1.38 -0.54 11.84
C GLU A 69 -2.02 -1.76 11.20
N LEU A 70 -1.34 -2.38 10.23
CA LEU A 70 -1.79 -3.59 9.57
C LEU A 70 -1.83 -4.82 10.49
N ASP A 71 -1.12 -4.78 11.62
CA ASP A 71 -1.15 -5.84 12.64
C ASP A 71 -2.38 -5.71 13.58
N TYR A 72 -3.09 -4.57 13.56
CA TYR A 72 -4.32 -4.41 14.32
C TYR A 72 -5.52 -5.04 13.59
N GLU A 73 -6.46 -5.63 14.35
CA GLU A 73 -7.71 -6.21 13.83
C GLU A 73 -8.75 -5.13 13.41
N ASP A 74 -8.31 -4.03 12.80
CA ASP A 74 -9.17 -2.88 12.49
C ASP A 74 -9.78 -2.92 11.07
N ILE A 75 -9.52 -4.00 10.32
CA ILE A 75 -10.04 -4.23 8.95
C ILE A 75 -9.68 -3.08 7.98
N GLY A 76 -8.65 -2.28 8.31
CA GLY A 76 -8.19 -1.14 7.51
C GLY A 76 -8.92 0.18 7.79
N GLU A 77 -9.64 0.31 8.91
CA GLU A 77 -10.27 1.58 9.30
C GLU A 77 -9.22 2.70 9.48
N LYS A 78 -8.14 2.46 10.23
CA LYS A 78 -7.09 3.48 10.41
C LYS A 78 -6.41 3.83 9.10
N PHE A 79 -6.16 2.84 8.25
CA PHE A 79 -5.57 3.06 6.94
C PHE A 79 -6.47 3.96 6.07
N TYR A 80 -7.79 3.73 6.07
CA TYR A 80 -8.75 4.60 5.39
C TYR A 80 -8.75 6.02 5.98
N GLN A 81 -8.70 6.15 7.30
CA GLN A 81 -8.59 7.45 7.96
C GLN A 81 -7.32 8.20 7.52
N ARG A 82 -6.15 7.53 7.45
CA ARG A 82 -4.90 8.14 6.95
C ARG A 82 -4.99 8.65 5.52
N LEU A 83 -5.64 7.88 4.63
CA LEU A 83 -5.81 8.29 3.23
C LEU A 83 -6.76 9.47 3.06
N THR A 84 -7.77 9.59 3.93
CA THR A 84 -8.83 10.60 3.82
C THR A 84 -8.59 11.84 4.66
N PHE A 85 -7.82 11.74 5.75
CA PHE A 85 -7.36 12.88 6.53
C PHE A 85 -6.11 13.49 5.88
N SER A 86 -6.33 14.41 4.94
CA SER A 86 -5.29 15.35 4.55
C SER A 86 -5.11 16.42 5.64
N PRO A 87 -3.88 16.72 6.13
CA PRO A 87 -3.65 17.79 7.10
C PRO A 87 -3.92 19.21 6.56
N LEU A 88 -4.36 19.35 5.30
CA LEU A 88 -4.71 20.63 4.67
C LEU A 88 -6.22 20.86 4.50
N ALA A 89 -7.08 19.96 4.98
CA ALA A 89 -8.51 20.20 5.05
C ALA A 89 -9.01 19.91 6.47
N GLU A 90 -9.59 20.90 7.14
CA GLU A 90 -10.38 20.67 8.35
C GLU A 90 -11.50 19.69 8.00
N SER A 91 -11.31 18.42 8.38
CA SER A 91 -12.32 17.39 8.22
C SER A 91 -13.48 17.67 9.19
N PRO A 92 -14.73 17.84 8.70
CA PRO A 92 -15.89 18.11 9.55
C PRO A 92 -16.24 16.92 10.47
N TYR A 93 -15.60 15.76 10.28
CA TYR A 93 -15.81 14.57 11.10
C TYR A 93 -15.08 14.59 12.45
N LYS A 94 -14.25 15.61 12.73
CA LYS A 94 -13.54 15.76 14.01
C LYS A 94 -14.49 15.91 15.22
N LYS A 95 -15.74 16.32 14.99
CA LYS A 95 -16.74 16.49 16.06
C LYS A 95 -17.56 15.24 16.39
N ALA A 96 -17.51 14.19 15.57
CA ALA A 96 -18.39 13.03 15.72
C ALA A 96 -17.81 11.91 16.59
N LEU A 97 -16.56 12.03 17.05
CA LEU A 97 -15.85 10.99 17.83
C LEU A 97 -15.51 11.42 19.27
N ILE A 98 -16.05 12.54 19.75
CA ILE A 98 -15.87 13.04 21.14
C ILE A 98 -17.22 13.17 21.87
N GLU A 99 -18.28 12.52 21.40
CA GLU A 99 -19.53 12.34 22.16
C GLU A 99 -19.83 10.87 22.41
#